data_AF-A0A968MXP0-F1
#
_entry.id   AF-A0A968MXP0-F1
#
_cell.length_a   1.000
_cell.length_b   1.000
_cell.length_c   1.000
_cell.angle_alpha   90.00
_cell.angle_beta   90.00
_cell.angle_gamma   90.00
#
_symmetry.space_group_name_H-M   'P 1'
#
loop_
_entity.id
_entity.type
_entity.pdbx_description
1 polymer ?
#
loop_
_entity_poly.entity_id
_entity_poly.type
_entity_poly.pdbx_seq_one_letter_code
_entity_poly.pdbx_strand_id
1 'polypeptide(L)'
;MAVGSRERETIYLTDIPDNYIRITSGLGDSNPRCLLLVPMIMKDELFGVFELASFNELQPYQVEFVEKIADTIASTLSTVRFNMQTARLLEQSKIQAEELATREEEMRQNMEELRATQEQSARKEVEMQHTIESLQKKSS
;
A
#
# COMPACT_ATOMS: atom_id res chain seq x y z
N MET A 1 12.97 -6.23 24.00
CA MET A 1 11.99 -7.19 23.48
C MET A 1 12.31 -7.57 22.02
N ALA A 2 13.42 -8.28 21.78
CA ALA A 2 13.85 -8.63 20.41
C ALA A 2 14.22 -10.11 20.26
N VAL A 3 13.88 -10.96 21.23
CA VAL A 3 14.30 -12.36 21.25
C VAL A 3 13.33 -13.23 20.43
N GLY A 4 12.01 -13.01 20.55
CA GLY A 4 10.99 -13.76 19.79
C GLY A 4 10.80 -13.37 18.32
N SER A 5 11.53 -12.39 17.79
CA SER A 5 11.47 -12.01 16.36
C SER A 5 12.59 -12.62 15.52
N ARG A 6 13.67 -13.10 16.14
CA ARG A 6 14.78 -13.80 15.44
C ARG A 6 14.60 -15.30 15.43
N GLU A 7 14.00 -15.86 16.47
CA GLU A 7 13.65 -17.27 16.54
C GLU A 7 12.22 -17.42 16.03
N ARG A 8 12.04 -18.10 14.89
CA ARG A 8 10.74 -18.39 14.27
C ARG A 8 9.99 -19.49 15.04
N GLU A 9 10.26 -19.59 16.33
CA GLU A 9 9.80 -20.66 17.21
C GLU A 9 9.03 -20.06 18.38
N THR A 10 8.08 -20.83 18.89
CA THR A 10 7.35 -20.48 20.11
C THR A 10 8.32 -20.42 21.29
N ILE A 11 8.30 -19.32 22.03
CA ILE A 11 9.09 -19.15 23.26
C ILE A 11 8.16 -19.25 24.46
N TYR A 12 8.44 -20.19 25.35
CA TYR A 12 7.73 -20.33 26.62
C TYR A 12 8.67 -20.10 27.81
N LEU A 13 8.42 -19.02 28.56
CA LEU A 13 9.19 -18.62 29.73
C LEU A 13 8.39 -18.88 31.00
N THR A 14 8.96 -19.62 31.94
CA THR A 14 8.38 -19.92 33.26
C THR A 14 9.15 -19.28 34.42
N ASP A 15 10.32 -18.72 34.14
CA ASP A 15 11.14 -17.98 35.09
C ASP A 15 11.28 -16.54 34.61
N ILE A 16 10.32 -15.70 35.00
CA ILE A 16 10.24 -14.30 34.57
C ILE A 16 10.85 -13.44 35.68
N PRO A 17 11.96 -12.74 35.42
CA PRO A 17 12.55 -11.83 36.40
C PRO A 17 11.53 -10.79 36.84
N ASP A 18 11.57 -10.39 38.12
CA ASP A 18 10.55 -9.53 38.74
C ASP A 18 10.32 -8.16 38.08
N ASN A 19 11.19 -7.76 37.16
CA ASN A 19 11.14 -6.49 36.44
C ASN A 19 10.94 -6.64 34.92
N TYR A 20 10.65 -7.85 34.41
CA TYR A 20 10.59 -8.08 32.96
C TYR A 20 9.24 -7.68 32.34
N ILE A 21 8.12 -7.95 33.03
CA ILE A 21 6.76 -7.62 32.57
C ILE A 21 5.93 -7.23 33.79
N ARG A 22 5.37 -6.01 33.77
CA ARG A 22 4.43 -5.54 34.78
C ARG A 22 3.04 -5.52 34.14
N ILE A 23 2.16 -6.44 34.57
CA ILE A 23 0.77 -6.43 34.10
C ILE A 23 0.01 -5.41 34.94
N THR A 24 -0.19 -4.21 34.40
CA THR A 24 -1.04 -3.20 35.02
C THR A 24 -2.51 -3.60 34.76
N SER A 25 -3.10 -4.36 35.67
CA SER A 25 -4.53 -4.65 35.66
C SER A 25 -5.25 -3.72 36.62
N GLY A 26 -6.50 -3.32 36.31
CA GLY A 26 -7.37 -2.53 37.19
C GLY A 26 -7.72 -3.21 38.53
N LEU A 27 -7.19 -4.42 38.78
CA LEU A 27 -7.41 -5.24 39.97
C LEU A 27 -6.11 -5.54 40.77
N GLY A 28 -4.95 -5.02 40.35
CA GLY A 28 -3.68 -5.14 41.09
C GLY A 28 -2.44 -5.29 40.18
N ASP A 29 -1.27 -5.15 40.79
CA ASP A 29 0.05 -5.37 40.18
C ASP A 29 0.62 -6.70 40.68
N SER A 30 0.80 -7.69 39.80
CA SER A 30 1.50 -8.93 40.13
C SER A 30 2.27 -9.45 38.93
N ASN A 31 3.42 -10.07 39.17
CA ASN A 31 4.25 -10.64 38.12
C ASN A 31 3.64 -11.96 37.63
N PRO A 32 3.48 -12.16 36.31
CA PRO A 32 3.02 -13.44 35.76
C PRO A 32 4.03 -14.55 36.08
N ARG A 33 3.54 -15.76 36.31
CA ARG A 33 4.40 -16.95 36.50
C ARG A 33 4.94 -17.49 35.18
N CYS A 34 4.27 -17.23 34.06
CA CYS A 34 4.78 -17.60 32.75
C CYS A 34 4.34 -16.66 31.64
N LEU A 35 5.10 -16.68 30.54
CA LEU A 35 4.92 -15.90 29.33
C LEU A 35 5.12 -16.81 28.12
N LEU A 36 4.13 -16.81 27.24
CA LEU A 36 4.16 -17.51 25.97
C LEU A 36 4.22 -16.46 24.84
N LEU A 37 5.21 -16.60 23.97
CA LEU A 37 5.39 -15.78 22.77
C LEU A 37 5.27 -16.71 21.56
N VAL A 38 4.23 -16.52 20.75
CA VAL A 38 4.01 -17.31 19.54
C VAL A 38 4.20 -16.41 18.32
N PRO A 39 5.19 -16.69 17.45
CA PRO A 39 5.36 -15.92 16.22
C PRO A 39 4.21 -16.22 15.24
N MET A 40 3.60 -15.17 14.70
CA MET A 40 2.57 -15.27 13.67
C MET A 40 3.24 -15.22 12.29
N ILE A 41 3.50 -16.37 11.69
CA ILE A 41 4.25 -16.49 10.42
C ILE A 41 3.34 -17.01 9.31
N MET A 42 3.40 -16.38 8.14
CA MET A 42 2.71 -16.87 6.94
C MET A 42 3.62 -16.71 5.72
N LYS A 43 3.84 -17.78 4.96
CA LYS A 43 4.72 -17.80 3.77
C LYS A 43 6.10 -17.16 4.03
N ASP A 44 6.76 -17.56 5.13
CA ASP A 44 8.06 -17.04 5.58
C ASP A 44 8.10 -15.56 6.02
N GLU A 45 6.96 -14.87 6.03
CA GLU A 45 6.84 -13.50 6.54
C GLU A 45 6.30 -13.50 7.98
N LEU A 46 6.96 -12.73 8.86
CA LEU A 46 6.52 -12.51 10.24
C LEU A 46 5.49 -11.37 10.28
N PHE A 47 4.25 -11.69 10.64
CA PHE A 47 3.16 -10.72 10.78
C PHE A 47 3.15 -10.05 12.15
N GLY A 48 3.73 -10.71 13.16
CA GLY A 48 3.84 -10.21 14.53
C GLY A 48 4.12 -11.35 15.52
N VAL A 49 4.01 -11.05 16.81
CA VAL A 49 4.14 -12.04 17.88
C VAL A 49 2.88 -11.94 18.75
N PHE A 50 2.27 -13.09 19.03
CA PHE A 50 1.17 -13.22 19.98
C PHE A 50 1.78 -13.43 21.37
N GLU A 51 1.49 -12.54 22.31
CA GLU A 51 2.03 -12.60 23.67
C GLU A 51 0.90 -12.96 24.66
N LEU A 52 1.13 -14.00 25.47
CA LEU A 52 0.20 -14.43 26.51
C LEU A 52 0.95 -14.58 27.84
N ALA A 53 0.62 -13.73 28.80
CA ALA A 53 1.12 -13.83 30.16
C ALA A 53 0.07 -14.52 31.06
N SER A 54 0.52 -15.41 31.95
CA SER A 54 -0.37 -16.17 32.85
C SER A 54 0.23 -16.31 34.24
N PHE A 55 -0.63 -16.28 35.26
CA PHE A 55 -0.27 -16.59 36.65
C PHE A 55 -0.15 -18.08 36.94
N ASN A 56 -0.62 -18.94 36.03
CA ASN A 56 -0.48 -20.39 36.13
C ASN A 56 0.33 -20.91 34.93
N GLU A 57 1.14 -21.94 35.16
CA GLU A 57 1.82 -22.64 34.06
C GLU A 57 0.80 -23.21 33.07
N LEU A 58 1.10 -23.05 31.78
CA LEU A 58 0.27 -23.51 30.69
C LEU A 58 0.58 -24.97 30.44
N GLN A 59 -0.47 -25.79 30.39
CA GLN A 59 -0.35 -27.17 29.98
C GLN A 59 -0.05 -27.26 28.47
N PRO A 60 0.58 -28.34 27.99
CA PRO A 60 0.95 -28.48 26.57
C PRO A 60 -0.22 -28.24 25.60
N TYR A 61 -1.42 -28.73 25.93
CA TYR A 61 -2.61 -28.52 25.10
C TYR A 61 -3.05 -27.05 25.02
N GLN A 62 -2.73 -26.24 26.03
CA GLN A 62 -3.04 -24.80 26.04
C GLN A 62 -2.06 -24.04 25.15
N VAL A 63 -0.78 -24.44 25.17
CA VAL A 63 0.24 -23.87 24.27
C VAL A 63 -0.12 -24.18 22.82
N GLU A 64 -0.40 -25.44 22.50
CA GLU A 64 -0.78 -25.88 21.15
C GLU A 64 -2.05 -25.16 20.65
N PHE A 65 -3.00 -24.89 21.55
CA PHE A 65 -4.20 -24.13 21.22
C PHE A 65 -3.87 -22.67 20.84
N VAL A 66 -2.98 -22.01 21.59
CA VAL A 66 -2.54 -20.65 21.28
C VAL A 66 -1.77 -20.60 19.96
N GLU A 67 -0.94 -21.61 19.69
CA GLU A 67 -0.24 -21.76 18.40
C GLU A 67 -1.23 -21.81 17.22
N LYS A 68 -2.27 -22.64 17.31
CA LYS A 68 -3.32 -22.72 16.27
C LYS A 68 -4.09 -21.41 16.08
N ILE A 69 -4.34 -20.68 17.17
CA ILE A 69 -4.95 -19.35 17.10
C ILE A 69 -4.02 -18.38 16.38
N ALA A 70 -2.74 -18.35 16.74
CA ALA A 70 -1.75 -17.48 16.12
C ALA A 70 -1.65 -17.74 14.60
N ASP A 71 -1.63 -19.00 14.17
CA ASP A 71 -1.66 -19.37 12.74
C ASP A 71 -2.91 -18.86 12.03
N THR A 72 -4.08 -19.01 12.67
CA THR A 72 -5.36 -18.54 12.11
C THR A 72 -5.38 -17.02 11.96
N ILE A 73 -4.87 -16.30 12.96
CA ILE A 73 -4.75 -14.84 12.93
C ILE A 73 -3.73 -14.42 11.85
N ALA A 74 -2.57 -15.08 11.76
CA ALA A 74 -1.56 -14.81 10.74
C ALA A 74 -2.14 -14.95 9.31
N SER A 75 -2.89 -16.02 9.07
CA SER A 75 -3.57 -16.28 7.79
C SER A 75 -4.60 -15.20 7.45
N THR A 76 -5.40 -14.80 8.44
CA THR A 76 -6.41 -13.75 8.27
C THR A 76 -5.74 -12.40 7.98
N LEU A 77 -4.70 -12.03 8.74
CA LEU A 77 -3.94 -10.80 8.54
C LEU A 77 -3.27 -10.76 7.16
N SER A 78 -2.69 -11.89 6.72
CA SER A 78 -2.10 -12.02 5.38
C SER A 78 -3.13 -11.74 4.29
N THR A 79 -4.32 -12.34 4.41
CA THR A 79 -5.42 -12.14 3.45
C THR A 79 -5.89 -10.69 3.43
N VAL A 80 -6.08 -10.08 4.61
CA VAL A 80 -6.51 -8.67 4.71
C VAL A 80 -5.48 -7.74 4.11
N ARG A 81 -4.18 -7.89 4.44
CA ARG A 81 -3.11 -7.06 3.87
C ARG A 81 -3.04 -7.20 2.34
N PHE A 82 -3.14 -8.43 1.83
CA PHE A 82 -3.13 -8.69 0.39
C PHE A 82 -4.31 -8.00 -0.34
N ASN A 83 -5.51 -8.10 0.23
CA ASN A 83 -6.70 -7.45 -0.33
C ASN A 83 -6.59 -5.93 -0.29
N MET A 84 -6.09 -5.35 0.81
CA MET A 84 -5.86 -3.91 0.92
C MET A 84 -4.85 -3.41 -0.13
N GLN A 85 -3.75 -4.14 -0.33
CA GLN A 85 -2.76 -3.79 -1.35
C GLN A 85 -3.34 -3.88 -2.75
N THR A 86 -4.11 -4.93 -3.04
CA THR A 86 -4.79 -5.11 -4.33
C THR A 86 -5.77 -3.97 -4.60
N ALA A 87 -6.60 -3.61 -3.61
CA ALA A 87 -7.54 -2.50 -3.73
C ALA A 87 -6.82 -1.17 -3.96
N ARG A 88 -5.72 -0.92 -3.24
CA ARG A 88 -4.90 0.28 -3.43
C ARG A 88 -4.30 0.36 -4.84
N LEU A 89 -3.74 -0.74 -5.34
CA LEU A 89 -3.14 -0.77 -6.68
C LEU A 89 -4.20 -0.60 -7.77
N LEU A 90 -5.38 -1.19 -7.60
CA LEU A 90 -6.50 -1.00 -8.52
C LEU A 90 -6.93 0.47 -8.57
N GLU A 91 -7.01 1.14 -7.43
CA GLU A 91 -7.36 2.56 -7.37
C GLU A 91 -6.31 3.44 -8.05
N GLN A 92 -5.02 3.17 -7.79
CA GLN A 92 -3.93 3.88 -8.46
C GLN A 92 -3.96 3.68 -9.98
N SER A 93 -4.26 2.46 -10.45
CA SER A 93 -4.38 2.17 -11.88
C SER A 93 -5.53 2.92 -12.53
N LYS A 94 -6.66 3.10 -11.83
CA LYS A 94 -7.80 3.87 -12.36
C LYS A 94 -7.46 5.35 -12.49
N ILE A 95 -6.87 5.94 -11.46
CA ILE A 95 -6.44 7.35 -11.48
C ILE A 95 -5.45 7.58 -12.64
N GLN A 96 -4.47 6.69 -12.81
CA GLN A 96 -3.52 6.79 -13.91
C GLN A 96 -4.19 6.67 -15.29
N ALA A 97 -5.21 5.81 -15.43
CA ALA A 97 -5.95 5.67 -16.68
C ALA A 97 -6.78 6.93 -17.00
N GLU A 98 -7.39 7.55 -15.99
CA GLU A 98 -8.12 8.81 -16.14
C GLU A 98 -7.17 9.95 -16.53
N GLU A 99 -6.02 10.08 -15.85
CA GLU A 99 -5.00 11.08 -16.20
C GLU A 99 -4.49 10.91 -17.63
N LEU A 100 -4.29 9.67 -18.09
CA LEU A 100 -3.89 9.38 -19.47
C LEU A 100 -4.97 9.80 -20.46
N ALA A 101 -6.23 9.46 -20.19
CA ALA A 101 -7.35 9.84 -21.07
C ALA A 101 -7.50 11.37 -21.18
N THR A 102 -7.35 12.11 -20.08
CA THR A 102 -7.35 13.58 -20.11
C THR A 102 -6.20 14.12 -20.96
N ARG A 103 -4.98 13.61 -20.80
CA ARG A 103 -3.82 14.04 -21.59
C ARG A 103 -3.98 13.73 -23.08
N GLU A 104 -4.58 12.60 -23.42
CA GLU A 104 -4.87 12.24 -24.82
C GLU A 104 -5.86 13.22 -25.44
N GLU A 105 -6.92 13.61 -24.71
CA GLU A 105 -7.90 14.58 -25.18
C GLU A 105 -7.30 15.98 -25.34
N GLU A 106 -6.47 16.43 -24.38
CA GLU A 106 -5.73 17.70 -24.50
C GLU A 106 -4.79 17.69 -25.71
N MET A 107 -4.06 16.59 -25.94
CA MET A 107 -3.22 16.44 -27.14
C MET A 107 -4.05 16.46 -28.43
N ARG A 108 -5.23 15.83 -28.45
CA ARG A 108 -6.12 15.84 -29.61
C ARG A 108 -6.59 17.26 -29.92
N GLN A 109 -7.04 18.01 -28.91
CA GLN A 109 -7.46 19.41 -29.07
C GLN A 109 -6.31 20.29 -29.57
N ASN A 110 -5.12 20.16 -28.98
CA ASN A 110 -3.93 20.88 -29.45
C ASN A 110 -3.59 20.56 -30.92
N MET A 111 -3.72 19.30 -31.34
CA MET A 111 -3.51 18.91 -32.75
C MET A 111 -4.57 19.50 -33.69
N GLU A 112 -5.83 19.57 -33.27
CA GLU A 112 -6.91 20.20 -34.03
C GLU A 112 -6.68 21.71 -34.18
N GLU A 113 -6.29 22.41 -33.11
CA GLU A 113 -5.95 23.84 -33.14
C GLU A 113 -4.73 24.14 -34.03
N LEU A 114 -3.69 23.30 -33.96
CA LEU A 114 -2.51 23.43 -34.81
C LEU A 114 -2.88 23.28 -36.29
N ARG A 115 -3.73 22.31 -36.64
CA ARG A 115 -4.22 22.12 -38.01
C ARG A 115 -5.02 23.33 -38.49
N ALA A 116 -5.95 23.84 -37.67
CA ALA A 116 -6.73 25.03 -38.01
C ALA A 116 -5.84 26.26 -38.23
N THR A 117 -4.81 26.44 -37.41
CA THR A 117 -3.84 27.54 -37.53
C THR A 117 -2.99 27.43 -38.81
N GLN A 118 -2.57 26.21 -39.17
CA GLN A 118 -1.85 25.94 -40.41
C GLN A 118 -2.71 26.24 -41.64
N GLU A 119 -3.97 25.78 -41.65
CA GLU A 119 -4.90 26.10 -42.74
C GLU A 119 -5.16 27.59 -42.86
N GLN A 120 -5.35 28.30 -41.75
CA GLN A 120 -5.56 29.75 -41.76
C GLN A 120 -4.34 30.50 -42.29
N SER A 121 -3.13 30.10 -41.88
CA SER A 121 -1.88 30.69 -42.36
C SER A 121 -1.71 30.49 -43.87
N ALA A 122 -1.95 29.28 -44.36
CA ALA A 122 -1.88 28.98 -45.79
C ALA A 122 -2.88 29.82 -46.61
N ARG A 123 -4.11 30.00 -46.13
CA ARG A 123 -5.10 30.87 -46.80
C ARG A 123 -4.65 32.32 -46.86
N LYS A 124 -4.14 32.86 -45.75
CA LYS A 124 -3.61 34.24 -45.69
C LYS A 124 -2.43 34.44 -46.63
N GLU A 125 -1.56 33.44 -46.76
CA GLU A 125 -0.39 33.49 -47.65
C GLU A 125 -0.82 33.61 -49.12
N VAL A 126 -1.83 32.83 -49.53
CA VAL A 126 -2.45 32.90 -50.86
C VAL A 126 -3.13 34.25 -51.09
N GLU A 127 -3.91 34.75 -50.14
CA GLU A 127 -4.56 36.08 -50.24
C GLU A 127 -3.54 37.21 -50.38
N MET A 128 -2.43 37.13 -49.66
CA MET A 128 -1.37 38.12 -49.72
C MET A 128 -0.66 38.11 -51.07
N GLN A 129 -0.39 36.93 -51.64
CA GLN A 129 0.17 36.80 -52.99
C GLN A 129 -0.77 37.39 -54.05
N HIS A 130 -2.07 37.10 -53.99
CA HIS A 130 -3.05 37.71 -54.89
C HIS A 130 -3.09 39.24 -54.77
N THR A 131 -2.98 39.76 -53.55
CA THR A 131 -2.96 41.21 -53.31
C THR A 131 -1.73 41.84 -53.95
N ILE A 132 -0.55 41.24 -53.78
CA ILE A 132 0.71 41.70 -54.39
C ILE A 132 0.60 41.70 -55.92
N GLU A 133 0.11 40.62 -56.54
CA GLU A 133 -0.07 40.55 -58.00
C GLU A 133 -1.03 41.63 -58.53
N SER A 134 -2.13 41.88 -57.82
CA SER A 134 -3.12 42.89 -58.22
C SER A 134 -2.57 44.32 -58.17
N LEU A 135 -1.69 44.61 -57.21
CA LEU A 135 -1.02 45.90 -57.08
C LEU A 135 0.02 46.10 -58.18
N GLN A 136 0.79 45.06 -58.51
CA GLN A 136 1.75 45.10 -59.63
C GLN A 136 1.05 45.35 -60.97
N LYS A 137 -0.10 44.70 -61.22
CA LYS A 137 -0.91 44.93 -62.42
C LYS A 137 -1.52 46.33 -62.52
N LYS A 138 -1.86 46.97 -61.39
CA LYS A 138 -2.39 48.35 -61.39
C LYS A 138 -1.31 49.42 -61.54
N SER A 139 -0.04 49.07 -61.32
CA SER A 139 1.11 49.97 -61.41
C SER A 139 1.82 49.92 -62.76
N SER A 140 1.38 49.06 -63.68
CA SER A 140 1.87 48.95 -65.08
C SER A 140 0.82 49.49 -66.04
#